data_AF-A0A857FQ87-F1
#
_entry.id   AF-A0A857FQ87-F1
#
_cell.length_a   1.000
_cell.length_b   1.000
_cell.length_c   1.000
_cell.angle_alpha   90.00
_cell.angle_beta   90.00
_cell.angle_gamma   90.00
#
_symmetry.space_group_name_H-M   'P 1'
#
loop_
_entity.id
_entity.type
_entity.pdbx_description
1 polymer ?
#
loop_
_entity_poly.entity_id
_entity_poly.type
_entity_poly.pdbx_seq_one_letter_code
_entity_poly.pdbx_strand_id
1 'polypeptide(L)'
;MTAAVYRDTVRGVLMRQYGRIRNGAKLLAGRIDTSPRTVRNWLDGVSAPRGEELMKLMIECDELRDEIFRLVDEGKQCPNE
;
A
#
# COMPACT_ATOMS: atom_id res chain seq x y z
N MET A 1 11.45 4.78 10.35
CA MET A 1 10.09 4.59 9.78
C MET A 1 9.27 3.72 10.71
N THR A 2 8.07 4.15 11.13
CA THR A 2 7.22 3.35 12.05
C THR A 2 6.21 2.51 11.26
N ALA A 3 5.73 1.42 11.86
CA ALA A 3 4.71 0.56 11.26
C ALA A 3 3.35 1.27 11.05
N ALA A 4 3.08 2.34 11.80
CA ALA A 4 1.89 3.17 11.62
C ALA A 4 2.00 4.00 10.35
N VAL A 5 3.11 4.73 10.16
CA VAL A 5 3.35 5.55 8.97
C VAL A 5 3.28 4.71 7.69
N TYR A 6 3.95 3.55 7.67
CA TYR A 6 3.87 2.64 6.52
C TYR A 6 2.43 2.24 6.17
N ARG A 7 1.64 1.83 7.17
CA ARG A 7 0.25 1.41 6.98
C ARG A 7 -0.60 2.56 6.45
N ASP A 8 -0.45 3.76 7.01
CA ASP A 8 -1.23 4.93 6.62
C ASP A 8 -0.89 5.39 5.21
N THR A 9 0.40 5.36 4.85
CA THR A 9 0.87 5.63 3.48
C THR A 9 0.24 4.67 2.48
N VAL A 10 0.37 3.36 2.71
CA VAL A 10 -0.20 2.34 1.82
C VAL A 10 -1.71 2.51 1.71
N ARG A 11 -2.40 2.63 2.85
CA ARG A 11 -3.86 2.82 2.89
C ARG A 11 -4.27 4.07 2.10
N GLY A 12 -3.57 5.18 2.29
CA GLY A 12 -3.85 6.45 1.62
C GLY A 12 -3.82 6.31 0.11
N VAL A 13 -2.75 5.71 -0.44
CA VAL A 13 -2.62 5.48 -1.88
C VAL A 13 -3.71 4.54 -2.39
N LEU A 14 -3.91 3.39 -1.72
CA LEU A 14 -4.90 2.40 -2.14
C LEU A 14 -6.32 2.96 -2.12
N MET A 15 -6.67 3.79 -1.14
CA MET A 15 -7.98 4.46 -1.08
C MET A 15 -8.17 5.45 -2.23
N ARG A 16 -7.13 6.22 -2.61
CA ARG A 16 -7.19 7.13 -3.76
C ARG A 16 -7.40 6.38 -5.07
N GLN A 17 -6.65 5.30 -5.27
CA GLN A 17 -6.63 4.54 -6.52
C GLN A 17 -7.83 3.59 -6.67
N TYR A 18 -8.20 2.88 -5.60
CA TYR A 18 -9.18 1.80 -5.68
C TYR A 18 -10.42 2.00 -4.80
N GLY A 19 -10.39 2.93 -3.83
CA GLY A 19 -11.49 3.13 -2.87
C GLY A 19 -12.78 3.63 -3.51
N ARG A 20 -12.71 4.36 -4.63
CA ARG A 20 -13.88 4.87 -5.37
C ARG A 20 -14.36 3.92 -6.48
N ILE A 21 -13.59 2.88 -6.78
CA ILE A 21 -13.94 1.92 -7.84
C ILE A 21 -14.91 0.90 -7.24
N ARG A 22 -16.06 0.70 -7.91
CA ARG A 22 -16.98 -0.38 -7.55
C ARG A 22 -16.23 -1.71 -7.61
N ASN A 23 -16.21 -2.45 -6.50
CA ASN A 23 -15.43 -3.68 -6.35
C ASN A 23 -13.90 -3.50 -6.50
N GLY A 24 -13.35 -2.30 -6.24
CA GLY A 24 -11.92 -2.02 -6.36
C GLY A 24 -11.02 -3.01 -5.60
N ALA A 25 -11.45 -3.43 -4.41
CA ALA A 25 -10.74 -4.48 -3.65
C ALA A 25 -10.66 -5.82 -4.39
N LYS A 26 -11.74 -6.24 -5.08
CA LYS A 26 -11.77 -7.48 -5.86
C LYS A 26 -10.95 -7.35 -7.14
N LEU A 27 -11.01 -6.18 -7.79
CA LEU A 27 -10.22 -5.87 -8.98
C LEU A 27 -8.72 -5.98 -8.65
N LEU A 28 -8.26 -5.26 -7.64
CA LEU A 28 -6.85 -5.26 -7.24
C LEU A 28 -6.41 -6.65 -6.80
N ALA A 29 -7.23 -7.33 -5.99
CA ALA A 29 -6.93 -8.69 -5.53
C ALA A 29 -6.67 -9.67 -6.68
N GLY A 30 -7.44 -9.58 -7.77
CA GLY A 30 -7.23 -10.41 -8.96
C GLY A 30 -5.95 -10.10 -9.73
N ARG A 31 -5.42 -8.88 -9.63
CA ARG A 31 -4.18 -8.47 -10.33
C ARG A 31 -2.92 -8.91 -9.58
N ILE A 32 -2.94 -8.85 -8.25
CA ILE A 32 -1.79 -9.21 -7.41
C ILE A 32 -1.88 -10.63 -6.82
N ASP A 33 -2.80 -11.45 -7.32
CA ASP A 33 -3.04 -12.83 -6.86
C ASP A 33 -3.14 -12.93 -5.33
N THR A 34 -4.09 -12.18 -4.74
CA THR A 34 -4.41 -12.25 -3.31
C THR A 34 -5.92 -12.29 -3.08
N SER A 35 -6.33 -12.41 -1.82
CA SER A 35 -7.75 -12.45 -1.49
C SER A 35 -8.37 -11.03 -1.46
N PRO A 36 -9.62 -10.84 -1.95
CA PRO A 36 -10.33 -9.57 -1.81
C PRO A 36 -10.49 -9.11 -0.35
N ARG A 37 -10.54 -10.06 0.60
CA ARG A 37 -10.59 -9.76 2.04
C ARG A 37 -9.27 -9.14 2.52
N THR A 38 -8.14 -9.66 2.06
CA THR A 38 -6.81 -9.10 2.39
C THR A 38 -6.70 -7.66 1.91
N VAL A 39 -7.07 -7.40 0.65
CA VAL A 39 -7.06 -6.03 0.10
C VAL A 39 -8.01 -5.10 0.86
N ARG A 40 -9.19 -5.61 1.23
CA ARG A 40 -10.14 -4.82 2.05
C ARG A 40 -9.54 -4.45 3.40
N ASN A 41 -8.86 -5.37 4.07
CA ASN A 41 -8.18 -5.07 5.33
C ASN A 41 -7.12 -3.97 5.18
N TRP A 42 -6.44 -3.88 4.04
CA TRP A 42 -5.49 -2.80 3.76
C TRP A 42 -6.19 -1.45 3.53
N LEU A 43 -7.28 -1.45 2.76
CA LEU A 43 -8.11 -0.24 2.55
C LEU A 43 -8.71 0.27 3.86
N ASP A 44 -9.14 -0.66 4.73
CA ASP A 44 -9.71 -0.34 6.04
C ASP A 44 -8.63 0.01 7.08
N GLY A 45 -7.34 -0.21 6.78
CA GLY A 45 -6.21 0.06 7.68
C GLY A 45 -6.06 -0.97 8.80
N VAL A 46 -6.76 -2.10 8.73
CA VAL A 46 -6.68 -3.20 9.72
C VAL A 46 -5.30 -3.88 9.66
N SER A 47 -4.77 -4.07 8.45
CA SER A 47 -3.44 -4.62 8.21
C SER A 47 -2.71 -3.84 7.11
N ALA A 48 -1.44 -4.16 6.91
CA ALA A 48 -0.64 -3.64 5.81
C ALA A 48 -0.07 -4.83 4.99
N PRO A 49 0.26 -4.62 3.70
CA PRO A 49 0.90 -5.66 2.90
C PRO A 49 2.28 -6.00 3.46
N ARG A 50 2.64 -7.27 3.37
CA ARG A 50 3.98 -7.80 3.68
C ARG A 50 4.90 -7.67 2.47
N GLY A 51 6.17 -8.03 2.61
CA GLY A 51 7.19 -7.83 1.57
C GLY A 51 6.79 -8.32 0.17
N GLU A 52 6.31 -9.56 0.05
CA GLU A 52 5.85 -10.09 -1.25
C GLU A 52 4.64 -9.33 -1.80
N GLU A 53 3.64 -9.08 -0.95
CA GLU A 53 2.42 -8.36 -1.32
C GLU A 53 2.73 -6.93 -1.75
N LEU A 54 3.67 -6.28 -1.07
CA LEU A 54 4.16 -4.94 -1.40
C LEU A 54 4.85 -4.93 -2.76
N MET A 55 5.71 -5.90 -3.06
CA MET A 55 6.36 -5.99 -4.38
C MET A 55 5.33 -6.11 -5.50
N LYS A 56 4.32 -6.99 -5.35
CA LYS A 56 3.25 -7.13 -6.34
C LYS A 56 2.44 -5.84 -6.50
N LEU A 57 2.13 -5.18 -5.38
CA LEU A 57 1.44 -3.89 -5.38
C LEU A 57 2.25 -2.77 -6.08
N MET A 58 3.56 -2.73 -5.90
CA MET A 58 4.45 -1.74 -6.53
C MET A 58 4.65 -1.98 -8.04
N ILE A 59 4.43 -3.21 -8.51
CA ILE A 59 4.37 -3.55 -9.94
C ILE A 59 3.04 -3.07 -10.54
N GLU A 60 1.93 -3.29 -9.84
CA GLU A 60 0.57 -2.96 -10.33
C GLU A 60 0.16 -1.49 -10.13
N CYS A 61 0.79 -0.76 -9.21
CA CYS A 61 0.41 0.60 -8.83
C CYS A 61 1.65 1.50 -8.72
N ASP A 62 1.94 2.23 -9.80
CA ASP A 62 3.08 3.15 -9.88
C ASP A 62 3.05 4.23 -8.77
N GLU A 63 1.87 4.80 -8.47
CA GLU A 63 1.75 5.81 -7.40
C GLU A 63 2.16 5.26 -6.04
N LEU A 64 1.84 3.99 -5.74
CA LEU A 64 2.25 3.36 -4.49
C LEU A 64 3.75 3.12 -4.46
N ARG A 65 4.34 2.70 -5.59
CA ARG A 65 5.80 2.57 -5.70
C ARG A 65 6.50 3.88 -5.42
N ASP A 66 6.04 4.97 -6.03
CA ASP A 66 6.64 6.30 -5.88
C ASP A 66 6.48 6.85 -4.45
N GLU A 67 5.33 6.63 -3.82
CA GLU A 67 5.10 7.04 -2.44
C GLU A 67 5.97 6.25 -1.45
N ILE A 68 6.17 4.94 -1.67
CA ILE A 68 7.05 4.12 -0.83
C ILE A 68 8.51 4.55 -0.99
N PHE A 69 8.96 4.85 -2.21
CA PHE A 69 10.31 5.36 -2.41
C PHE A 69 10.52 6.72 -1.75
N ARG A 70 9.55 7.64 -1.85
CA ARG A 70 9.58 8.91 -1.10
C ARG A 70 9.70 8.68 0.40
N LEU A 71 8.90 7.78 0.96
CA LEU A 71 8.95 7.46 2.38
C LEU A 71 10.31 6.86 2.80
N VAL A 72 10.91 6.04 1.95
CA VAL A 72 12.26 5.48 2.18
C VAL A 72 13.32 6.58 2.15
N ASP A 73 13.22 7.52 1.21
CA ASP A 73 14.17 8.63 1.09
C ASP A 73 14.05 9.63 2.24
N GLU A 74 12.83 9.97 2.68
CA GLU A 74 12.57 10.73 3.91
C GLU A 74 13.17 10.01 5.13
N GLY A 75 13.03 8.68 5.19
CA GLY A 75 13.63 7.86 6.24
C GLY A 75 15.17 7.85 6.26
N LYS A 76 15.82 8.05 5.10
CA LYS A 76 17.28 8.26 5.02
C LYS A 76 17.69 9.67 5.42
N GLN A 77 16.80 10.65 5.21
CA GLN A 77 17.02 12.07 5.50
C GLN A 77 16.80 12.45 6.96
N CYS A 78 16.26 11.56 7.79
CA CYS A 78 16.32 11.68 9.24
C CYS A 78 17.53 10.90 9.79
N PRO A 79 18.75 11.46 9.78
CA PRO A 79 19.80 10.94 10.65
C PRO A 79 19.31 11.11 12.09
N ASN A 80 19.46 10.05 12.89
CA ASN A 80 19.13 10.05 14.31
C ASN A 80 19.74 11.30 14.99
N GLU A 81 18.91 12.15 15.58
CA GLU A 81 19.29 13.02 16.70
C GLU A 81 19.26 12.23 18.01
#